data_AF-A0A5C6EB47-F1
#
_entry.id   AF-A0A5C6EB47-F1
#
_cell.length_a   1.000
_cell.length_b   1.000
_cell.length_c   1.000
_cell.angle_alpha   90.00
_cell.angle_beta   90.00
_cell.angle_gamma   90.00
#
_symmetry.space_group_name_H-M   'P 1'
#
loop_
_entity.id
_entity.type
_entity.pdbx_description
1 polymer ?
#
loop_
_entity_poly.entity_id
_entity_poly.type
_entity_poly.pdbx_seq_one_letter_code
_entity_poly.pdbx_strand_id
1 'polypeptide(L)'
;MWDNECQRLGKRKCTPLGAWLHSIAELIGFLCLLSLPCILLYLAFRGVAGTFHYGLWLVLAAPFAITLLGDAMFAFSWHLARRRGFEYDSDLREARWNENGDRIVYRCSSGNNRDSTRPDHGG
;
A
#
# COMPACT_ATOMS: atom_id res chain seq x y z
N MET A 1 1.29 7.53 0.97
CA MET A 1 0.55 8.09 2.13
C MET A 1 -0.89 8.28 1.69
N TRP A 2 -1.87 7.90 2.51
CA TRP A 2 -3.29 8.10 2.19
C TRP A 2 -3.66 9.55 2.46
N ASP A 3 -4.35 10.20 1.53
CA ASP A 3 -4.75 11.61 1.69
C ASP A 3 -5.92 11.74 2.66
N ASN A 4 -6.74 10.68 2.79
CA ASN A 4 -7.88 10.63 3.69
C ASN A 4 -8.26 9.19 4.04
N GLU A 5 -8.91 9.02 5.18
CA GLU A 5 -9.39 7.72 5.66
C GLU A 5 -10.43 7.09 4.72
N CYS A 6 -11.14 7.92 3.94
CA CYS A 6 -12.05 7.49 2.87
C CYS A 6 -11.36 6.80 1.72
N GLN A 7 -10.18 7.27 1.36
CA GLN A 7 -9.39 6.66 0.30
C GLN A 7 -8.93 5.27 0.74
N ARG A 8 -8.52 5.13 2.01
CA ARG A 8 -8.11 3.86 2.62
C ARG A 8 -9.27 2.87 2.72
N LEU A 9 -10.41 3.31 3.26
CA LEU A 9 -11.62 2.49 3.41
C LEU A 9 -12.21 2.11 2.04
N GLY A 10 -12.25 3.05 1.10
CA GLY A 10 -12.71 2.84 -0.26
C GLY A 10 -11.88 1.79 -1.00
N LYS A 11 -10.53 1.90 -0.97
CA LYS A 11 -9.66 0.90 -1.61
C LYS A 11 -9.81 -0.48 -0.96
N ARG A 12 -9.99 -0.55 0.37
CA ARG A 12 -10.20 -1.80 1.10
C ARG A 12 -11.52 -2.49 0.73
N LYS A 13 -12.60 -1.72 0.53
CA LYS A 13 -13.89 -2.26 0.07
C LYS A 13 -13.84 -2.67 -1.40
N CYS A 14 -13.27 -1.83 -2.26
CA CYS A 14 -13.14 -2.11 -3.69
C CYS A 14 -12.23 -3.31 -3.98
N THR A 15 -11.11 -3.44 -3.27
CA THR A 15 -10.10 -4.49 -3.47
C THR A 15 -9.51 -4.97 -2.14
N PRO A 16 -10.16 -5.93 -1.44
CA PRO A 16 -9.64 -6.43 -0.16
C PRO A 16 -8.26 -7.09 -0.31
N LEU A 17 -8.04 -7.82 -1.41
CA LEU A 17 -6.73 -8.36 -1.79
C LEU A 17 -5.70 -7.26 -2.03
N GLY A 18 -6.06 -6.22 -2.79
CA GLY A 18 -5.17 -5.08 -3.08
C GLY A 18 -4.77 -4.29 -1.83
N ALA A 19 -5.68 -4.19 -0.85
CA ALA A 19 -5.39 -3.58 0.45
C ALA A 19 -4.44 -4.44 1.30
N TRP A 20 -4.63 -5.76 1.32
CA TRP A 20 -3.70 -6.69 1.99
C TRP A 20 -2.29 -6.62 1.40
N LEU A 21 -2.18 -6.65 0.07
CA LEU A 21 -0.92 -6.49 -0.66
C LEU A 21 -0.21 -5.17 -0.31
N HIS A 22 -0.97 -4.09 -0.20
CA HIS A 22 -0.44 -2.78 0.17
C HIS A 22 0.11 -2.77 1.61
N SER A 23 -0.61 -3.35 2.57
CA SER A 23 -0.12 -3.46 3.94
C SER A 23 1.13 -4.33 4.06
N ILE A 24 1.22 -5.43 3.31
CA ILE A 24 2.42 -6.27 3.27
C ILE A 24 3.59 -5.47 2.69
N ALA A 25 3.37 -4.71 1.60
CA ALA A 25 4.42 -3.89 1.01
C ALA A 25 4.93 -2.81 1.99
N GLU A 26 4.04 -2.14 2.74
CA GLU A 26 4.44 -1.19 3.78
C GLU A 26 5.25 -1.86 4.90
N LEU A 27 4.84 -3.06 5.34
CA LEU A 27 5.58 -3.82 6.36
C LEU A 27 6.97 -4.21 5.88
N ILE A 28 7.08 -4.69 4.63
CA ILE A 28 8.37 -5.04 4.00
C ILE A 28 9.26 -3.80 3.92
N GLY A 29 8.72 -2.67 3.47
CA GLY A 29 9.45 -1.41 3.42
C GLY A 29 9.97 -0.97 4.79
N PHE A 30 9.14 -1.08 5.83
CA PHE A 30 9.53 -0.75 7.20
C PHE A 30 10.63 -1.67 7.75
N LEU A 31 10.49 -2.99 7.56
CA LEU A 31 11.52 -3.97 7.97
C LEU A 31 12.85 -3.74 7.23
N CYS A 32 12.77 -3.35 5.96
CA CYS A 32 13.95 -3.03 5.16
C CYS A 32 14.65 -1.76 5.66
N LEU A 33 13.87 -0.73 6.01
CA LEU A 33 14.40 0.49 6.61
C LEU A 33 15.04 0.22 7.97
N LEU A 34 14.45 -0.66 8.77
CA LEU A 34 14.97 -1.05 10.08
C LEU A 34 16.27 -1.87 9.97
N SER A 35 16.40 -2.70 8.94
CA SER A 35 17.60 -3.54 8.75
C SER A 35 18.81 -2.76 8.22
N LEU A 36 18.58 -1.66 7.51
CA LEU A 36 19.62 -0.78 6.95
C LEU A 36 20.67 -0.32 8.00
N PRO A 37 20.31 0.26 9.16
CA PRO A 37 21.28 0.63 10.19
C PRO A 37 22.01 -0.60 10.76
N CYS A 38 21.34 -1.75 10.90
CA CYS A 38 21.98 -2.98 11.35
C CYS A 38 23.06 -3.45 10.36
N ILE A 39 22.76 -3.39 9.06
CA ILE A 39 23.71 -3.75 7.99
C ILE A 39 24.92 -2.79 8.01
N LEU A 40 24.68 -1.48 8.19
CA LEU A 40 25.76 -0.49 8.28
C LEU A 40 26.65 -0.72 9.51
N LEU A 41 26.06 -0.98 10.68
CA LEU A 41 26.82 -1.31 11.89
C LEU A 41 27.65 -2.58 11.72
N TYR A 42 27.09 -3.61 11.08
CA TYR A 42 27.79 -4.85 10.78
C TYR A 42 28.96 -4.63 9.81
N LEU A 43 28.77 -3.84 8.75
CA LEU A 43 29.82 -3.47 7.80
C LEU A 43 30.94 -2.67 8.48
N ALA A 44 30.59 -1.69 9.32
CA ALA A 44 31.55 -0.91 10.07
C ALA A 44 32.36 -1.79 11.03
N PHE A 45 31.70 -2.69 11.76
CA PHE A 45 32.35 -3.65 12.65
C PHE A 45 33.32 -4.55 11.89
N ARG A 46 32.92 -5.12 10.74
CA ARG A 46 33.78 -5.97 9.90
C ARG A 46 34.94 -5.18 9.30
N GLY A 47 34.72 -3.90 8.97
CA GLY A 47 35.75 -2.97 8.52
C GLY A 47 36.82 -2.72 9.58
N VAL A 48 36.41 -2.42 10.82
CA VAL A 48 37.33 -2.24 11.96
C VAL A 48 38.06 -3.53 12.31
N ALA A 49 37.38 -4.68 12.24
CA ALA A 49 37.97 -5.98 12.49
C ALA A 49 38.91 -6.48 11.38
N GLY A 50 39.09 -5.72 10.29
CA GLY A 50 39.97 -6.09 9.16
C GLY A 50 39.49 -7.30 8.36
N THR A 51 38.26 -7.77 8.56
CA THR A 51 37.67 -8.92 7.87
C THR A 51 36.71 -8.48 6.76
N PHE A 52 37.01 -7.34 6.14
CA PHE A 52 36.22 -6.78 5.07
C PHE A 52 36.54 -7.49 3.75
N HIS A 53 35.50 -7.92 3.02
CA HIS A 53 35.62 -8.63 1.75
C HIS A 53 34.66 -7.96 0.76
N TYR A 54 35.02 -7.90 -0.53
CA TYR A 54 34.15 -7.28 -1.55
C TYR A 54 32.74 -7.89 -1.61
N GLY A 55 32.59 -9.18 -1.26
CA GLY A 55 31.29 -9.84 -1.17
C GLY A 55 30.34 -9.24 -0.13
N LEU A 56 30.83 -8.51 0.87
CA LEU A 56 29.97 -7.83 1.86
C LEU A 56 29.13 -6.70 1.24
N TRP A 57 29.56 -6.11 0.12
CA TRP A 57 28.73 -5.14 -0.60
C TRP A 57 27.46 -5.75 -1.18
N LEU A 58 27.42 -7.07 -1.43
CA LEU A 58 26.19 -7.75 -1.85
C LEU A 58 25.12 -7.75 -0.75
N VAL A 59 25.50 -7.60 0.53
CA VAL A 59 24.55 -7.48 1.63
C VAL A 59 23.72 -6.19 1.51
N LEU A 60 24.25 -5.14 0.88
CA LEU A 60 23.51 -3.92 0.55
C LEU A 60 22.61 -4.07 -0.67
N ALA A 61 22.91 -5.01 -1.58
CA ALA A 61 22.06 -5.29 -2.75
C ALA A 61 20.73 -5.95 -2.35
N ALA A 62 20.73 -6.77 -1.28
CA ALA A 62 19.52 -7.45 -0.79
C ALA A 62 18.38 -6.50 -0.37
N PRO A 63 18.59 -5.52 0.54
CA PRO A 63 17.53 -4.57 0.90
C PRO A 63 17.09 -3.74 -0.32
N PHE A 64 17.99 -3.41 -1.23
CA PHE A 64 17.66 -2.68 -2.46
C PHE A 64 16.73 -3.48 -3.41
N ALA A 65 16.99 -4.78 -3.58
CA ALA A 65 16.11 -5.64 -4.36
C ALA A 65 14.72 -5.79 -3.71
N ILE A 66 14.68 -5.88 -2.37
CA ILE A 66 13.45 -5.99 -1.59
C ILE A 66 12.62 -4.71 -1.67
N THR A 67 13.25 -3.52 -1.60
CA THR A 67 12.52 -2.25 -1.74
C THR A 67 11.92 -2.08 -3.13
N LEU A 68 12.65 -2.45 -4.18
CA LEU A 68 12.14 -2.48 -5.56
C LEU A 68 10.92 -3.40 -5.70
N LEU A 69 10.98 -4.60 -5.10
CA LEU A 69 9.85 -5.53 -5.12
C LEU A 69 8.64 -4.97 -4.36
N GLY A 70 8.87 -4.33 -3.21
CA GLY A 70 7.83 -3.66 -2.43
C GLY A 70 7.13 -2.55 -3.21
N ASP A 71 7.89 -1.72 -3.93
CA ASP A 71 7.34 -0.65 -4.78
C ASP A 71 6.54 -1.22 -5.97
N ALA A 72 7.05 -2.27 -6.61
CA ALA A 72 6.32 -2.97 -7.67
C ALA A 72 4.98 -3.55 -7.17
N MET A 73 4.96 -4.15 -5.98
CA MET A 73 3.73 -4.66 -5.36
C MET A 73 2.74 -3.53 -5.03
N PHE A 74 3.26 -2.38 -4.56
CA PHE A 74 2.45 -1.19 -4.30
C PHE A 74 1.82 -0.63 -5.58
N ALA A 75 2.61 -0.51 -6.65
CA ALA A 75 2.14 -0.08 -7.96
C ALA A 75 1.10 -1.05 -8.53
N PHE A 76 1.32 -2.35 -8.39
CA PHE A 76 0.39 -3.39 -8.84
C PHE A 76 -0.94 -3.34 -8.06
N SER A 77 -0.90 -3.11 -6.75
CA SER A 77 -2.10 -2.90 -5.91
C SER A 77 -2.95 -1.73 -6.42
N TRP A 78 -2.32 -0.62 -6.81
CA TRP A 78 -3.02 0.52 -7.41
C TRP A 78 -3.50 0.24 -8.83
N HIS A 79 -2.75 -0.52 -9.62
CA HIS A 79 -3.17 -0.94 -10.95
C HIS A 79 -4.45 -1.79 -10.90
N LEU A 80 -4.55 -2.70 -9.93
CA LEU A 80 -5.76 -3.49 -9.69
C LEU A 80 -6.97 -2.62 -9.30
N ALA A 81 -6.78 -1.65 -8.41
CA ALA A 81 -7.83 -0.72 -8.02
C ALA A 81 -8.32 0.11 -9.22
N ARG A 82 -7.39 0.64 -10.05
CA ARG A 82 -7.74 1.39 -11.27
C ARG A 82 -8.46 0.52 -12.30
N ARG A 83 -8.11 -0.76 -12.43
CA ARG A 83 -8.83 -1.70 -13.31
C ARG A 83 -10.28 -1.92 -12.87
N ARG A 84 -10.60 -1.79 -11.58
CA ARG A 84 -11.98 -1.79 -11.06
C ARG A 84 -12.67 -0.42 -11.14
N GLY A 85 -12.07 0.56 -11.81
CA GLY A 85 -12.62 1.91 -11.94
C GLY A 85 -12.61 2.69 -10.62
N PHE A 86 -11.67 2.41 -9.72
CA PHE A 86 -11.52 3.15 -8.48
C PHE A 86 -11.09 4.61 -8.77
N GLU A 87 -11.95 5.55 -8.38
CA GLU A 87 -11.71 6.99 -8.42
C GLU A 87 -11.88 7.56 -7.02
N TYR A 88 -10.98 8.46 -6.61
CA TYR A 88 -11.11 9.19 -5.37
C TYR A 88 -11.24 10.68 -5.68
N ASP A 89 -12.34 11.28 -5.25
CA ASP A 89 -12.60 12.70 -5.38
C ASP A 89 -12.19 13.39 -4.06
N SER A 90 -11.09 14.16 -4.11
CA SER A 90 -10.53 14.85 -2.95
C SER A 90 -11.42 15.98 -2.44
N ASP A 91 -12.18 16.62 -3.34
CA ASP A 91 -13.01 17.78 -3.03
C ASP A 91 -14.29 17.34 -2.30
N LEU A 92 -14.88 16.24 -2.77
CA LEU A 92 -16.09 15.66 -2.20
C LEU A 92 -15.81 14.64 -1.07
N ARG A 93 -14.55 14.22 -0.88
CA ARG A 93 -14.13 13.13 0.02
C ARG A 93 -14.89 11.82 -0.25
N GLU A 94 -15.10 11.53 -1.53
CA GLU A 94 -15.84 10.36 -2.00
C GLU A 94 -14.90 9.35 -2.67
N ALA A 95 -15.06 8.07 -2.35
CA ALA A 95 -14.45 6.99 -3.09
C ALA A 95 -15.51 6.34 -3.98
N ARG A 96 -15.23 6.22 -5.28
CA ARG A 96 -16.13 5.62 -6.27
C ARG A 96 -15.44 4.42 -6.91
N TRP A 97 -16.18 3.34 -7.15
CA TRP A 97 -15.67 2.22 -7.95
C TRP A 97 -16.82 1.50 -8.67
N ASN A 98 -16.49 0.70 -9.67
CA ASN A 98 -17.45 -0.12 -10.37
C ASN A 98 -17.44 -1.54 -9.79
N GLU A 99 -18.61 -2.02 -9.37
CA GLU A 99 -18.80 -3.38 -8.87
C GLU A 99 -19.95 -4.02 -9.66
N ASN A 100 -19.64 -5.03 -10.47
CA ASN A 100 -20.60 -5.78 -11.30
C ASN A 100 -21.47 -4.93 -12.25
N GLY A 101 -20.98 -3.76 -12.69
CA GLY A 101 -21.71 -2.86 -13.58
C GLY A 101 -22.39 -1.69 -12.85
N ASP A 102 -22.50 -1.77 -11.52
CA ASP A 102 -23.05 -0.71 -10.69
C ASP A 102 -21.94 0.19 -10.13
N ARG A 103 -22.15 1.51 -10.23
CA ARG A 103 -21.21 2.51 -9.70
C ARG A 103 -21.50 2.73 -8.22
N ILE A 104 -20.65 2.17 -7.35
CA ILE A 104 -20.74 2.36 -5.91
C ILE A 104 -20.04 3.67 -5.53
N VAL A 105 -20.73 4.50 -4.75
CA VAL A 105 -20.20 5.75 -4.18
C VAL A 105 -20.15 5.61 -2.67
N TYR A 106 -18.96 5.76 -2.09
CA TYR A 106 -18.73 5.73 -0.66
C TYR A 106 -18.29 7.10 -0.17
N ARG A 107 -19.15 7.75 0.64
CA ARG A 107 -18.83 8.96 1.41
C ARG A 107 -18.36 8.57 2.79
N CYS A 108 -17.24 9.11 3.28
CA CYS A 108 -17.12 9.19 4.74
C CYS A 108 -17.86 10.43 5.21
N SER A 109 -19.05 10.22 5.78
CA SER A 109 -19.57 11.20 6.72
C SER A 109 -18.69 11.16 7.97
N SER A 110 -18.08 12.28 8.32
CA SER A 110 -17.44 12.46 9.63
C SER A 110 -18.55 12.50 10.68
N GLY A 111 -18.88 11.33 11.22
CA GLY A 111 -19.91 11.19 12.24
C GLY A 111 -21.30 10.94 11.65
N ASN A 112 -21.84 9.78 12.06
CA ASN A 112 -23.25 9.43 12.04
C ASN A 112 -23.89 9.00 10.70
N ASN A 113 -24.46 7.80 10.78
CA ASN A 113 -25.65 7.31 10.10
C ASN A 113 -25.57 6.74 8.65
N ARG A 114 -26.03 5.48 8.61
CA ARG A 114 -26.77 4.80 7.52
C ARG A 114 -25.96 4.28 6.34
N ASP A 115 -25.72 2.97 6.42
CA ASP A 115 -26.18 2.03 5.39
C ASP A 115 -27.15 2.68 4.40
N SER A 116 -26.60 3.11 3.26
CA SER A 116 -27.37 3.42 2.06
C SER A 116 -27.18 2.27 1.10
N THR A 117 -27.46 1.05 1.58
CA THR A 117 -27.78 -0.08 0.73
C THR A 117 -29.29 -0.07 0.55
N ARG A 118 -29.79 0.85 -0.27
CA ARG A 118 -31.18 0.81 -0.74
C ARG A 118 -31.14 0.54 -2.24
N PRO A 119 -31.43 -0.68 -2.72
CA PRO A 119 -31.74 -0.88 -4.11
C PRO A 119 -33.06 -0.15 -4.39
N ASP A 120 -33.04 0.78 -5.34
CA ASP A 120 -34.25 1.29 -5.97
C ASP A 120 -34.87 0.12 -6.77
N HIS A 121 -35.78 -0.62 -6.13
CA HIS A 121 -36.79 -1.37 -6.86
C HIS A 121 -37.97 -0.43 -7.09
N GLY A 122 -37.92 0.27 -8.23
CA GLY A 122 -39.11 0.79 -8.89
C GLY A 122 -39.82 -0.35 -9.62
N GLY A 123 -41.13 -0.49 -9.35
CA GLY A 123 -42.03 -1.47 -9.94
C GLY A 123 -43.36 -1.44 -9.22
#